data_AF-M0CDE3-F1
#
_entry.id   AF-M0CDE3-F1
#
_cell.length_a   1.000
_cell.length_b   1.000
_cell.length_c   1.000
_cell.angle_alpha   90.00
_cell.angle_beta   90.00
_cell.angle_gamma   90.00
#
_symmetry.space_group_name_H-M   'P 1'
#
loop_
_entity.id
_entity.type
_entity.pdbx_description
1 polymer ?
#
loop_
_entity_poly.entity_id
_entity_poly.type
_entity_poly.pdbx_seq_one_letter_code
_entity_poly.pdbx_strand_id
1 'polypeptide(L)'
;MSDSEVYDQQEHRGDEHDRREVDTNPTEAGKWVSALVALLGLWMLAEAFILNPIAGNFWSDIIVGAALLVLGGYNYYRRANEQLGSVGVGAFVALLGLWLIATPFILGSTEGFAAVETDLEFWNDIVVGLLVFVLGAYSAYEARDTDVATPAART
;
A
#
# COMPACT_ATOMS: atom_id res chain seq x y z
N MET A 1 -30.84 -62.65 13.60
CA MET A 1 -31.53 -61.97 14.70
C MET A 1 -30.67 -62.20 15.94
N SER A 2 -30.11 -61.19 16.60
CA SER A 2 -30.58 -59.82 16.82
C SER A 2 -29.32 -59.06 17.32
N ASP A 3 -28.87 -58.01 16.64
CA ASP A 3 -29.32 -56.60 16.69
C ASP A 3 -28.49 -55.78 17.68
N SER A 4 -28.44 -54.47 17.41
CA SER A 4 -27.95 -53.35 18.19
C SER A 4 -26.42 -53.14 18.19
N GLU A 5 -25.81 -52.20 17.47
CA GLU A 5 -26.20 -50.81 17.16
C GLU A 5 -26.87 -50.12 18.34
N VAL A 6 -26.27 -49.03 18.84
CA VAL A 6 -26.71 -48.18 19.99
C VAL A 6 -25.77 -48.31 21.19
N TYR A 7 -24.68 -47.53 21.10
CA TYR A 7 -24.14 -46.63 22.13
C TYR A 7 -23.16 -45.74 21.35
N ASP A 8 -23.63 -44.88 20.46
CA ASP A 8 -24.18 -43.55 20.78
C ASP A 8 -23.28 -42.79 21.78
N GLN A 9 -22.49 -41.82 21.29
CA GLN A 9 -22.95 -40.43 21.14
C GLN A 9 -22.71 -39.64 22.44
N GLN A 10 -21.44 -39.34 22.69
CA GLN A 10 -20.90 -38.35 23.64
C GLN A 10 -19.38 -38.43 23.41
N GLU A 11 -18.69 -37.48 22.78
CA GLU A 11 -18.70 -36.05 23.05
C GLU A 11 -18.48 -35.25 21.76
N HIS A 12 -19.58 -34.92 21.09
CA HIS A 12 -19.67 -33.60 20.46
C HIS A 12 -19.78 -32.58 21.58
N ARG A 13 -18.65 -31.98 22.00
CA ARG A 13 -18.70 -30.67 22.65
C ARG A 13 -17.37 -29.94 22.57
N GLY A 14 -17.38 -28.93 21.70
CA GLY A 14 -16.79 -27.63 22.00
C GLY A 14 -15.28 -27.61 22.02
N ASP A 15 -14.70 -27.60 20.82
CA ASP A 15 -13.74 -26.56 20.48
C ASP A 15 -14.00 -26.21 19.01
N GLU A 16 -15.16 -25.59 18.78
CA GLU A 16 -15.32 -24.59 17.73
C GLU A 16 -14.32 -23.48 18.07
N HIS A 17 -13.04 -23.72 17.79
CA HIS A 17 -12.16 -22.64 17.42
C HIS A 17 -12.82 -22.02 16.21
N ASP A 18 -13.50 -20.91 16.48
CA ASP A 18 -13.84 -19.82 15.60
C ASP A 18 -12.64 -19.58 14.68
N ARG A 19 -12.51 -20.45 13.66
CA ARG A 19 -11.77 -20.19 12.46
C ARG A 19 -12.55 -19.04 11.88
N ARG A 20 -12.20 -17.82 12.31
CA ARG A 20 -12.33 -16.66 11.44
C ARG A 20 -11.81 -17.18 10.12
N GLU A 21 -12.71 -17.36 9.16
CA GLU A 21 -12.34 -17.46 7.77
C GLU A 21 -11.60 -16.16 7.52
N VAL A 22 -10.28 -16.22 7.73
CA VAL A 22 -9.37 -15.17 7.36
C VAL A 22 -9.44 -15.24 5.84
N ASP A 23 -10.36 -14.48 5.27
CA ASP A 23 -10.50 -14.27 3.84
C ASP A 23 -9.30 -13.43 3.40
N THR A 24 -8.11 -14.03 3.46
CA THR A 24 -6.90 -13.53 2.85
C THR A 24 -6.97 -13.95 1.39
N ASN A 25 -7.84 -13.30 0.61
CA ASN A 25 -7.63 -13.26 -0.81
C ASN A 25 -6.47 -12.26 -1.07
N PRO A 26 -5.24 -12.73 -1.31
CA PRO A 26 -4.08 -11.84 -1.47
C PRO A 26 -4.28 -10.87 -2.66
N THR A 27 -5.14 -11.23 -3.60
CA THR A 27 -5.50 -10.35 -4.72
C THR A 27 -6.39 -9.19 -4.29
N GLU A 28 -7.26 -9.36 -3.30
CA GLU A 28 -8.18 -8.34 -2.82
C GLU A 28 -7.47 -7.29 -1.96
N ALA A 29 -6.61 -7.72 -1.02
CA ALA A 29 -5.75 -6.82 -0.26
C ALA A 29 -4.86 -5.98 -1.19
N GLY A 30 -4.30 -6.60 -2.24
CA GLY A 30 -3.50 -5.90 -3.23
C GLY A 30 -4.27 -4.84 -4.05
N LYS A 31 -5.57 -5.07 -4.32
CA LYS A 31 -6.43 -4.08 -4.99
C LYS A 31 -6.62 -2.86 -4.10
N TRP A 32 -6.97 -3.07 -2.83
CA TRP A 32 -7.15 -1.97 -1.86
C TRP A 32 -5.88 -1.15 -1.67
N VAL A 33 -4.73 -1.79 -1.53
CA VAL A 33 -3.42 -1.09 -1.44
C VAL A 33 -3.18 -0.23 -2.68
N SER A 34 -3.44 -0.76 -3.88
CA SER A 34 -3.22 -0.02 -5.14
C SER A 34 -4.19 1.16 -5.28
N ALA A 35 -5.45 0.98 -4.86
CA ALA A 35 -6.45 2.04 -4.83
C ALA A 35 -6.07 3.16 -3.84
N LEU A 36 -5.59 2.80 -2.65
CA LEU A 36 -5.12 3.77 -1.66
C LEU A 36 -3.92 4.57 -2.19
N VAL A 37 -2.95 3.92 -2.82
CA VAL A 37 -1.81 4.62 -3.45
C VAL A 37 -2.29 5.60 -4.52
N ALA A 38 -3.27 5.20 -5.35
CA ALA A 38 -3.83 6.08 -6.36
C ALA A 38 -4.55 7.29 -5.74
N LEU A 39 -5.33 7.07 -4.68
CA LEU A 39 -6.04 8.12 -3.95
C LEU A 39 -5.08 9.09 -3.27
N LEU A 40 -3.99 8.60 -2.66
CA LEU A 40 -2.94 9.43 -2.09
C LEU A 40 -2.23 10.26 -3.18
N GLY A 41 -1.98 9.68 -4.36
CA GLY A 41 -1.46 10.42 -5.51
C GLY A 41 -2.40 11.54 -5.97
N LEU A 42 -3.70 11.27 -6.03
CA LEU A 42 -4.71 12.28 -6.35
C LEU A 42 -4.77 13.39 -5.28
N TRP A 43 -4.64 13.02 -4.01
CA TRP A 43 -4.58 13.96 -2.90
C TRP A 43 -3.37 14.89 -3.00
N MET A 44 -2.17 14.37 -3.28
CA MET A 44 -0.96 15.17 -3.52
C MET A 44 -1.15 16.19 -4.66
N LEU A 45 -1.87 15.80 -5.73
CA LEU A 45 -2.19 16.74 -6.79
C LEU A 45 -3.11 17.85 -6.31
N ALA A 46 -4.11 17.53 -5.49
CA ALA A 46 -5.05 18.52 -4.98
C ALA A 46 -4.40 19.49 -4.00
N GLU A 47 -3.61 19.00 -3.04
CA GLU A 47 -2.97 19.82 -2.02
C GLU A 47 -1.97 20.82 -2.60
N ALA A 48 -1.24 20.46 -3.67
CA ALA A 48 -0.29 21.34 -4.33
C ALA A 48 -0.96 22.65 -4.79
N PHE A 49 -2.25 22.62 -5.13
CA PHE A 49 -3.01 23.81 -5.49
C PHE A 49 -3.73 24.47 -4.31
N ILE A 50 -4.08 23.71 -3.26
CA ILE A 50 -4.87 24.20 -2.11
C ILE A 50 -3.97 24.85 -1.06
N LEU A 51 -2.83 24.23 -0.74
CA LEU A 51 -1.97 24.64 0.36
C LEU A 51 -0.93 25.67 -0.08
N ASN A 52 -0.20 25.43 -1.17
CA ASN A 52 0.90 26.32 -1.55
C ASN A 52 1.36 26.26 -3.02
N PRO A 53 0.63 26.89 -3.95
CA PRO A 53 0.93 26.81 -5.38
C PRO A 53 2.23 27.51 -5.84
N ILE A 54 2.96 28.19 -4.94
CA ILE A 54 4.16 28.98 -5.27
C ILE A 54 5.42 28.45 -4.55
N ALA A 55 5.28 27.41 -3.71
CA ALA A 55 6.39 26.87 -2.94
C ALA A 55 7.38 26.04 -3.79
N GLY A 56 8.60 25.87 -3.26
CA GLY A 56 9.67 25.13 -3.92
C GLY A 56 9.37 23.64 -4.10
N ASN A 57 8.55 23.06 -3.23
CA ASN A 57 8.07 21.68 -3.28
C ASN A 57 6.90 21.46 -4.26
N PHE A 58 6.22 22.51 -4.73
CA PHE A 58 5.07 22.41 -5.65
C PHE A 58 5.30 21.42 -6.81
N TRP A 59 6.44 21.52 -7.50
CA TRP A 59 6.75 20.62 -8.62
C TRP A 59 7.02 19.19 -8.17
N SER A 60 7.63 19.00 -6.99
CA SER A 60 7.82 17.67 -6.41
C SER A 60 6.47 17.01 -6.16
N ASP A 61 5.53 17.73 -5.56
CA ASP A 61 4.23 17.20 -5.16
C ASP A 61 3.37 16.86 -6.39
N ILE A 62 3.42 17.70 -7.42
CA ILE A 62 2.77 17.43 -8.70
C ILE A 62 3.36 16.18 -9.38
N ILE A 63 4.69 16.06 -9.46
CA ILE A 63 5.35 14.94 -10.15
C ILE A 63 5.11 13.64 -9.38
N VAL A 64 5.29 13.65 -8.07
CA VAL A 64 5.10 12.48 -7.21
C VAL A 64 3.63 12.07 -7.16
N GLY A 65 2.72 13.04 -6.99
CA GLY A 65 1.28 12.80 -7.01
C GLY A 65 0.80 12.16 -8.30
N ALA A 66 1.25 12.69 -9.44
CA ALA A 66 0.96 12.11 -10.76
C ALA A 66 1.53 10.70 -10.90
N ALA A 67 2.77 10.47 -10.45
CA ALA A 67 3.39 9.16 -10.50
C ALA A 67 2.60 8.13 -9.66
N LEU A 68 2.26 8.47 -8.42
CA LEU A 68 1.48 7.60 -7.53
C LEU A 68 0.09 7.30 -8.08
N LEU A 69 -0.59 8.30 -8.66
CA LEU A 69 -1.89 8.12 -9.30
C LEU A 69 -1.81 7.13 -10.46
N VAL A 70 -0.81 7.29 -11.34
CA VAL A 70 -0.59 6.40 -12.49
C VAL A 70 -0.19 5.00 -12.04
N LEU A 71 0.77 4.87 -11.12
CA LEU A 71 1.27 3.58 -10.62
C LEU A 71 0.20 2.81 -9.85
N GLY A 72 -0.51 3.49 -8.95
CA GLY A 72 -1.62 2.92 -8.18
C GLY A 72 -2.78 2.52 -9.08
N GLY A 73 -3.18 3.38 -10.01
CA GLY A 73 -4.24 3.10 -10.97
C GLY A 73 -3.90 1.94 -11.91
N TYR A 74 -2.67 1.92 -12.43
CA TYR A 74 -2.19 0.82 -13.28
C TYR A 74 -2.18 -0.51 -12.52
N ASN A 75 -1.65 -0.54 -11.30
CA ASN A 75 -1.65 -1.75 -10.48
C ASN A 75 -3.06 -2.22 -10.11
N TYR A 76 -3.97 -1.29 -9.80
CA TYR A 76 -5.36 -1.62 -9.51
C TYR A 76 -6.02 -2.31 -10.71
N TYR A 77 -5.86 -1.72 -11.91
CA TYR A 77 -6.37 -2.31 -13.15
C TYR A 77 -5.75 -3.70 -13.42
N ARG A 78 -4.43 -3.85 -13.22
CA ARG A 78 -3.72 -5.10 -13.44
C ARG A 78 -4.20 -6.22 -12.50
N ARG A 79 -4.38 -5.91 -11.21
CA ARG A 79 -4.88 -6.84 -10.19
C ARG A 79 -6.37 -7.15 -10.34
N ALA A 80 -7.17 -6.23 -10.90
CA ALA A 80 -8.54 -6.52 -11.30
C ALA A 80 -8.61 -7.62 -12.38
N ASN A 81 -7.58 -7.71 -13.22
CA ASN A 81 -7.45 -8.72 -14.28
C ASN A 81 -6.57 -9.92 -13.87
N GLU A 82 -6.49 -10.24 -12.58
CA GLU A 82 -5.80 -11.42 -12.01
C GLU A 82 -4.29 -11.54 -12.30
N GLN A 83 -3.63 -10.44 -12.65
CA GLN A 83 -2.17 -10.43 -12.84
C GLN A 83 -1.44 -10.10 -11.53
N LEU A 84 -0.33 -10.80 -11.28
CA LEU A 84 0.52 -10.58 -10.10
C LEU A 84 1.13 -9.17 -10.09
N GLY A 85 1.26 -8.61 -8.89
CA GLY A 85 1.89 -7.32 -8.66
C GLY A 85 3.39 -7.38 -8.92
N SER A 86 3.98 -6.30 -9.43
CA SER A 86 5.43 -6.21 -9.66
C SER A 86 6.15 -5.72 -8.39
N VAL A 87 7.12 -6.50 -7.90
CA VAL A 87 8.03 -6.09 -6.80
C VAL A 87 8.65 -4.73 -7.09
N GLY A 88 9.07 -4.49 -8.35
CA GLY A 88 9.67 -3.23 -8.76
C GLY A 88 8.73 -2.03 -8.63
N VAL A 89 7.44 -2.21 -8.89
CA VAL A 89 6.45 -1.13 -8.72
C VAL A 89 6.23 -0.82 -7.25
N GLY A 90 6.07 -1.85 -6.40
CA GLY A 90 5.94 -1.64 -4.95
C GLY A 90 7.16 -0.94 -4.35
N ALA A 91 8.37 -1.36 -4.74
CA ALA A 91 9.61 -0.74 -4.30
C ALA A 91 9.73 0.72 -4.77
N PHE A 92 9.33 1.01 -6.02
CA PHE A 92 9.35 2.38 -6.53
C PHE A 92 8.35 3.28 -5.80
N VAL A 93 7.13 2.80 -5.53
CA VAL A 93 6.15 3.51 -4.68
C VAL A 93 6.72 3.78 -3.29
N ALA A 94 7.41 2.80 -2.69
CA ALA A 94 8.05 3.01 -1.39
C ALA A 94 9.10 4.12 -1.43
N LEU A 95 9.94 4.13 -2.47
CA LEU A 95 10.95 5.18 -2.68
C LEU A 95 10.32 6.56 -2.87
N LEU A 96 9.19 6.66 -3.57
CA LEU A 96 8.44 7.92 -3.70
C LEU A 96 7.91 8.40 -2.35
N GLY A 97 7.43 7.50 -1.49
CA GLY A 97 7.03 7.86 -0.12
C GLY A 97 8.19 8.38 0.72
N LEU A 98 9.37 7.76 0.63
CA LEU A 98 10.58 8.28 1.30
C LEU A 98 11.03 9.63 0.73
N TRP A 99 10.90 9.81 -0.58
CA TRP A 99 11.16 11.09 -1.23
C TRP A 99 10.26 12.18 -0.64
N LEU A 100 8.95 11.94 -0.53
CA LEU A 100 8.01 12.90 0.08
C LEU A 100 8.43 13.33 1.48
N ILE A 101 8.83 12.37 2.33
CA ILE A 101 9.32 12.67 3.68
C ILE A 101 10.59 13.53 3.63
N ALA A 102 11.48 13.32 2.66
CA ALA A 102 12.72 14.07 2.53
C ALA A 102 12.52 15.47 1.93
N THR A 103 11.50 15.67 1.09
CA THR A 103 11.20 16.93 0.38
C THR A 103 11.24 18.17 1.26
N PRO A 104 10.50 18.25 2.39
CA PRO A 104 10.49 19.45 3.21
C PRO A 104 11.87 19.80 3.80
N PHE A 105 12.74 18.81 4.03
CA PHE A 105 14.09 19.04 4.54
C PHE A 105 15.07 19.50 3.46
N ILE A 106 14.81 19.15 2.20
CA ILE A 106 15.68 19.47 1.05
C ILE A 106 15.23 20.77 0.37
N LEU A 107 13.91 21.00 0.25
CA LEU A 107 13.29 22.06 -0.55
C LEU A 107 12.51 23.08 0.28
N GLY A 108 12.17 22.79 1.54
CA GLY A 108 11.26 23.59 2.37
C GLY A 108 11.84 24.88 2.96
N SER A 109 13.00 25.36 2.48
CA SER A 109 13.62 26.58 2.99
C SER A 109 13.67 27.67 1.93
N THR A 110 12.75 28.64 2.01
CA THR A 110 12.73 29.88 1.20
C THR A 110 13.83 30.87 1.60
N GLU A 111 14.40 30.75 2.82
CA GLU A 111 15.54 31.57 3.29
C GLU A 111 16.89 30.81 3.34
N GLY A 112 17.01 29.68 2.64
CA GLY A 112 18.17 28.79 2.70
C GLY A 112 18.17 27.87 3.93
N PHE A 113 19.09 26.91 3.98
CA PHE A 113 19.16 25.72 4.87
C PHE A 113 18.89 25.88 6.39
N ALA A 114 18.59 27.09 6.90
CA ALA A 114 18.52 27.40 8.32
C ALA A 114 17.10 27.44 8.93
N ALA A 115 16.01 27.42 8.15
CA ALA A 115 14.65 27.40 8.70
C ALA A 115 13.78 26.35 8.00
N VAL A 116 13.41 25.29 8.72
CA VAL A 116 12.34 24.38 8.33
C VAL A 116 11.03 25.02 8.79
N GLU A 117 10.23 25.52 7.85
CA GLU A 117 8.88 25.97 8.15
C GLU A 117 8.02 24.74 8.48
N THR A 118 7.58 24.66 9.74
CA THR A 118 6.85 23.48 10.27
C THR A 118 5.35 23.68 10.13
N ASP A 119 4.92 24.00 8.92
CA ASP A 119 3.54 24.36 8.59
C ASP A 119 2.68 23.11 8.31
N LEU A 120 1.40 23.30 7.96
CA LEU A 120 0.49 22.19 7.67
C LEU A 120 0.96 21.34 6.48
N GLU A 121 1.58 21.97 5.49
CA GLU A 121 2.15 21.32 4.31
C GLU A 121 3.29 20.37 4.67
N PHE A 122 4.20 20.81 5.56
CA PHE A 122 5.30 19.97 6.08
C PHE A 122 4.78 18.65 6.67
N TRP A 123 3.75 18.72 7.51
CA TRP A 123 3.18 17.51 8.13
C TRP A 123 2.39 16.66 7.15
N ASN A 124 1.77 17.28 6.15
CA ASN A 124 1.08 16.57 5.09
C ASN A 124 2.04 15.67 4.30
N ASP A 125 3.14 16.25 3.81
CA ASP A 125 4.18 15.52 3.08
C ASP A 125 4.75 14.36 3.89
N ILE A 126 5.01 14.57 5.19
CA ILE A 126 5.54 13.52 6.07
C ILE A 126 4.51 12.40 6.28
N VAL A 127 3.25 12.74 6.55
CA VAL A 127 2.21 11.74 6.83
C VAL A 127 1.86 10.96 5.56
N VAL A 128 1.63 11.63 4.44
CA VAL A 128 1.36 10.99 3.15
C VAL A 128 2.56 10.18 2.70
N GLY A 129 3.77 10.73 2.80
CA GLY A 129 5.00 10.03 2.48
C GLY A 129 5.19 8.74 3.29
N LEU A 130 4.91 8.77 4.59
CA LEU A 130 4.96 7.58 5.44
C LEU A 130 3.91 6.54 5.04
N LEU A 131 2.67 6.95 4.77
CA LEU A 131 1.61 6.06 4.31
C LEU A 131 2.00 5.38 2.99
N VAL A 132 2.44 6.17 2.01
CA VAL A 132 2.90 5.70 0.70
C VAL A 132 4.09 4.75 0.84
N PHE A 133 5.05 5.06 1.72
CA PHE A 133 6.19 4.19 1.99
C PHE A 133 5.74 2.83 2.51
N VAL A 134 4.87 2.80 3.53
CA VAL A 134 4.37 1.56 4.13
C VAL A 134 3.57 0.74 3.11
N LEU A 135 2.68 1.38 2.35
CA LEU A 135 1.88 0.74 1.29
C LEU A 135 2.77 0.14 0.20
N GLY A 136 3.78 0.89 -0.26
CA GLY A 136 4.73 0.44 -1.27
C GLY A 136 5.60 -0.72 -0.78
N ALA A 137 6.14 -0.60 0.44
CA ALA A 137 6.95 -1.64 1.07
C ALA A 137 6.15 -2.93 1.28
N TYR A 138 4.90 -2.82 1.73
CA TYR A 138 3.98 -3.95 1.84
C TYR A 138 3.72 -4.60 0.48
N SER A 139 3.43 -3.81 -0.57
CA SER A 139 3.20 -4.36 -1.90
C SER A 139 4.45 -5.05 -2.49
N ALA A 140 5.65 -4.55 -2.17
CA ALA A 140 6.90 -5.17 -2.60
C ALA A 140 7.16 -6.48 -1.84
N TYR A 141 6.87 -6.50 -0.53
CA TYR A 141 6.95 -7.68 0.34
C TYR A 141 6.00 -8.79 -0.13
N GLU A 142 4.76 -8.44 -0.46
CA GLU A 142 3.77 -9.43 -0.89
C GLU A 142 4.15 -10.03 -2.24
N ALA A 143 4.60 -9.18 -3.18
CA ALA A 143 4.97 -9.63 -4.52
C ALA A 143 6.19 -10.57 -4.53
N ARG A 144 7.18 -10.35 -3.66
CA ARG A 144 8.35 -11.24 -3.58
C ARG A 144 7.99 -12.62 -3.03
N ASP A 145 7.07 -12.71 -2.08
CA ASP A 145 6.68 -13.98 -1.47
C ASP A 145 5.89 -14.82 -2.49
N THR A 146 5.10 -14.18 -3.35
CA THR A 146 4.42 -14.87 -4.47
C THR A 146 5.38 -15.38 -5.55
N ASP A 147 6.48 -14.67 -5.84
CA ASP A 147 7.48 -15.12 -6.83
C ASP A 147 8.29 -16.33 -6.32
N VAL A 148 8.61 -16.37 -5.01
CA VAL A 148 9.40 -17.46 -4.40
C VAL A 148 8.59 -18.76 -4.25
N ALA A 149 7.26 -18.70 -4.24
CA ALA A 149 6.39 -19.88 -4.17
C ALA A 149 6.26 -20.66 -5.50
N THR A 150 6.77 -20.14 -6.62
CA THR A 150 6.74 -20.79 -7.95
C THR A 150 8.01 -21.59 -8.33
N PRO A 151 8.48 -22.54 -7.51
CA PRO A 151 9.30 -23.65 -8.03
C PRO A 151 8.85 -25.01 -7.48
N ALA A 152 8.15 -25.80 -8.30
CA ALA A 152 8.10 -27.29 -8.32
C ALA A 152 6.73 -27.82 -8.79
N ALA A 153 6.34 -27.56 -10.04
CA ALA A 153 5.25 -28.29 -10.68
C ALA A 153 5.47 -28.40 -12.18
N ARG A 154 6.61 -28.98 -12.59
CA ARG A 154 6.85 -29.51 -13.93
C ARG A 154 8.01 -30.50 -13.90
N THR A 155 7.69 -31.77 -13.71
CA THR A 155 8.45 -32.92 -14.21
C THR A 155 7.44 -33.95 -14.66
#